data_AF-A0A522ML86-F1
#
_entry.id   AF-A0A522ML86-F1
#
_cell.length_a   1.000
_cell.length_b   1.000
_cell.length_c   1.000
_cell.angle_alpha   90.00
_cell.angle_beta   90.00
_cell.angle_gamma   90.00
#
_symmetry.space_group_name_H-M   'P 1'
#
loop_
_entity.id
_entity.type
_entity.pdbx_description
1 polymer ?
#
loop_
_entity_poly.entity_id
_entity_poly.type
_entity_poly.pdbx_seq_one_letter_code
_entity_poly.pdbx_strand_id
1 'polypeptide(L)'
;MSILKNILTGNAGIKAATNVHLAEIALPGLSNQDKQKIKDQMIKMWTRSSGESIESRIRSFNAYDRLTQLSYIAIAMSLAGIESPVSGEIWNNIRYPGANLPDRSDLAVNAEWLKKKRGIDVSIKIESLDITYW
;
A
#
# COMPACT_ATOMS: atom_id res chain seq x y z
N MET A 1 10.53 -21.96 -9.55
CA MET A 1 10.42 -21.11 -10.76
C MET A 1 10.18 -19.63 -10.38
N SER A 2 11.12 -18.96 -9.67
CA SER A 2 10.88 -17.56 -9.19
C SER A 2 11.89 -16.53 -9.69
N ILE A 3 13.09 -16.96 -10.12
CA ILE A 3 14.21 -16.03 -10.38
C ILE A 3 14.08 -15.34 -11.75
N LEU A 4 13.55 -16.03 -12.77
CA LEU A 4 13.42 -15.50 -14.13
C LEU A 4 12.27 -14.48 -14.27
N LYS A 5 11.23 -14.57 -13.44
CA LYS A 5 10.12 -13.60 -13.43
C LYS A 5 10.60 -12.24 -12.89
N ASN A 6 11.47 -12.26 -11.89
CA ASN A 6 12.13 -11.08 -11.31
C ASN A 6 13.14 -10.39 -12.24
N ILE A 7 13.43 -10.93 -13.42
CA ILE A 7 14.30 -10.26 -14.40
C ILE A 7 13.45 -9.58 -15.48
N LEU A 8 12.27 -10.13 -15.82
CA LEU A 8 11.41 -9.63 -16.90
C LEU A 8 10.33 -8.62 -16.43
N THR A 9 9.84 -8.74 -15.19
CA THR A 9 8.91 -7.77 -14.55
C THR A 9 9.54 -7.07 -13.32
N GLY A 10 10.85 -7.28 -13.15
CA GLY A 10 11.58 -7.39 -11.88
C GLY A 10 11.49 -6.30 -10.84
N ASN A 11 11.10 -5.10 -11.24
CA ASN A 11 11.09 -3.96 -10.32
C ASN A 11 9.66 -3.60 -9.89
N ALA A 12 8.63 -3.99 -10.64
CA ALA A 12 7.25 -3.60 -10.33
C ALA A 12 6.73 -4.32 -9.08
N GLY A 13 6.93 -5.65 -8.99
CA GLY A 13 6.55 -6.47 -7.84
C GLY A 13 7.27 -6.02 -6.57
N ILE A 14 8.59 -5.83 -6.64
CA ILE A 14 9.39 -5.34 -5.50
C ILE A 14 8.96 -3.94 -5.08
N LYS A 15 8.74 -3.00 -6.01
CA LYS A 15 8.24 -1.66 -5.68
C LYS A 15 6.86 -1.69 -5.02
N ALA A 16 5.98 -2.59 -5.47
CA ALA A 16 4.69 -2.83 -4.85
C ALA A 16 4.84 -3.39 -3.43
N ALA A 17 5.73 -4.37 -3.25
CA ALA A 17 6.07 -4.94 -1.94
C ALA A 17 6.65 -3.88 -0.99
N THR A 18 7.50 -2.97 -1.47
CA THR A 18 8.01 -1.84 -0.71
C THR A 18 6.87 -0.95 -0.25
N ASN A 19 5.99 -0.52 -1.15
CA ASN A 19 4.87 0.34 -0.82
C ASN A 19 3.94 -0.27 0.24
N VAL A 20 3.57 -1.55 0.10
CA VAL A 20 2.66 -2.18 1.07
C VAL A 20 3.31 -2.36 2.44
N HIS A 21 4.60 -2.70 2.51
CA HIS A 21 5.33 -2.76 3.79
C HIS A 21 5.46 -1.38 4.44
N LEU A 22 5.79 -0.34 3.66
CA LEU A 22 5.83 1.02 4.19
C LEU A 22 4.46 1.46 4.72
N ALA A 23 3.38 1.16 4.00
CA ALA A 23 2.03 1.44 4.47
C ALA A 23 1.70 0.67 5.76
N GLU A 24 2.05 -0.61 5.85
CA GLU A 24 1.85 -1.41 7.08
C GLU A 24 2.60 -0.82 8.28
N ILE A 25 3.84 -0.37 8.07
CA ILE A 25 4.68 0.27 9.09
C ILE A 25 4.09 1.62 9.52
N ALA A 26 3.57 2.42 8.59
CA ALA A 26 3.04 3.75 8.87
C ALA A 26 1.73 3.70 9.67
N LEU A 27 0.84 2.74 9.38
CA LEU A 27 -0.55 2.74 9.86
C LEU A 27 -0.73 2.91 11.37
N PRO A 28 0.02 2.22 12.25
CA PRO A 28 -0.11 2.39 13.69
C PRO A 28 0.22 3.81 14.19
N GLY A 29 1.05 4.56 13.46
CA GLY A 29 1.51 5.90 13.84
C GLY A 29 0.70 7.05 13.25
N LEU A 30 -0.33 6.77 12.44
CA LEU A 30 -1.11 7.83 11.79
C LEU A 30 -1.98 8.61 12.78
N SER A 31 -1.86 9.94 12.73
CA SER A 31 -2.80 10.84 13.40
C SER A 31 -4.18 10.77 12.74
N ASN A 32 -5.23 11.23 13.44
CA ASN A 32 -6.56 11.36 12.85
C ASN A 32 -6.55 12.30 11.63
N GLN A 33 -5.71 13.35 11.67
CA GLN A 33 -5.57 14.26 10.54
C GLN A 33 -4.98 13.56 9.31
N ASP A 34 -4.00 12.68 9.49
CA ASP A 34 -3.39 11.94 8.38
C ASP A 34 -4.34 10.89 7.81
N LYS A 35 -5.11 10.21 8.67
CA LYS A 35 -6.18 9.29 8.23
C LYS A 35 -7.21 10.00 7.36
N GLN A 36 -7.66 11.19 7.78
CA GLN A 36 -8.58 12.00 6.99
C GLN A 36 -7.96 12.41 5.64
N LYS A 37 -6.71 12.88 5.62
CA LYS A 37 -6.01 13.23 4.37
C LYS A 37 -5.90 12.04 3.41
N ILE A 38 -5.57 10.85 3.93
CA ILE A 38 -5.51 9.62 3.14
C ILE A 38 -6.87 9.31 2.55
N LYS A 39 -7.93 9.33 3.37
CA LYS A 39 -9.31 9.07 2.94
C LYS A 39 -9.75 10.04 1.84
N ASP A 40 -9.44 11.33 1.98
CA ASP A 40 -9.74 12.35 0.97
C ASP A 40 -9.04 12.06 -0.37
N GLN A 41 -7.79 11.59 -0.34
CA GLN A 41 -7.08 11.21 -1.56
C GLN A 41 -7.67 9.95 -2.19
N MET A 42 -8.06 8.96 -1.39
CA MET A 42 -8.75 7.76 -1.87
C MET A 42 -10.07 8.12 -2.56
N ILE A 43 -10.88 9.00 -1.95
CA ILE A 43 -12.12 9.51 -2.54
C ILE A 43 -11.83 10.17 -3.89
N LYS A 44 -10.84 11.07 -3.96
CA LYS A 44 -10.44 11.72 -5.23
C LYS A 44 -10.00 10.72 -6.30
N MET A 45 -9.32 9.63 -5.93
CA MET A 45 -8.93 8.56 -6.85
C MET A 45 -10.16 7.85 -7.44
N TRP A 46 -11.18 7.59 -6.63
CA TRP A 46 -12.41 6.91 -7.05
C TRP A 46 -13.34 7.79 -7.89
N THR A 47 -13.47 9.08 -7.55
CA THR A 47 -14.37 10.00 -8.29
C THR A 47 -13.95 10.14 -9.75
N ARG A 48 -12.66 9.97 -10.08
CA ARG A 48 -12.16 10.03 -11.45
C ARG A 48 -12.53 8.82 -12.31
N SER A 49 -13.11 7.77 -11.73
CA SER A 49 -13.21 6.46 -12.36
C SER A 49 -14.60 5.80 -12.35
N SER A 50 -15.66 6.43 -11.81
CA SER A 50 -17.02 5.84 -11.86
C SER A 50 -18.18 6.76 -11.50
N GLY A 51 -19.41 6.33 -11.86
CA GLY A 51 -20.68 6.86 -11.36
C GLY A 51 -21.19 6.21 -10.05
N GLU A 52 -20.41 5.35 -9.39
CA GLU A 52 -20.76 4.78 -8.08
C GLU A 52 -20.67 5.83 -6.96
N SER A 53 -21.52 5.69 -5.93
CA SER A 53 -21.45 6.56 -4.75
C SER A 53 -20.20 6.31 -3.91
N ILE A 54 -19.75 7.31 -3.16
CA ILE A 54 -18.57 7.21 -2.29
C ILE A 54 -18.77 6.17 -1.19
N GLU A 55 -19.97 6.04 -0.63
CA GLU A 55 -20.30 5.01 0.36
C GLU A 55 -20.13 3.61 -0.22
N SER A 56 -20.53 3.40 -1.48
CA SER A 56 -20.33 2.12 -2.18
C SER A 56 -18.85 1.79 -2.35
N ARG A 57 -18.03 2.80 -2.66
CA ARG A 57 -16.57 2.65 -2.80
C ARG A 57 -15.88 2.34 -1.48
N ILE A 58 -16.27 3.00 -0.40
CA ILE A 58 -15.76 2.70 0.95
C ILE A 58 -16.11 1.26 1.35
N ARG A 59 -17.37 0.83 1.13
CA ARG A 59 -17.77 -0.56 1.41
C ARG A 59 -16.95 -1.57 0.58
N SER A 60 -16.74 -1.28 -0.70
CA SER A 60 -15.96 -2.15 -1.60
C SER A 60 -14.50 -2.23 -1.14
N PHE A 61 -13.90 -1.10 -0.76
CA PHE A 61 -12.54 -1.06 -0.22
C PHE A 61 -12.41 -1.84 1.08
N ASN A 62 -13.36 -1.69 2.01
CA ASN A 62 -13.36 -2.40 3.28
C ASN A 62 -13.51 -3.93 3.11
N ALA A 63 -14.09 -4.38 2.00
CA ALA A 63 -14.23 -5.79 1.67
C ALA A 63 -12.97 -6.41 1.00
N TYR A 64 -12.01 -5.58 0.59
CA TYR A 64 -10.75 -6.09 0.04
C TYR A 64 -9.87 -6.71 1.11
N ASP A 65 -9.02 -7.65 0.69
CA ASP A 65 -7.97 -8.16 1.56
C ASP A 65 -6.96 -7.07 1.96
N ARG A 66 -6.25 -7.32 3.04
CA ARG A 66 -5.30 -6.40 3.65
C ARG A 66 -4.21 -5.94 2.66
N LEU A 67 -3.72 -6.84 1.81
CA LEU A 67 -2.68 -6.52 0.82
C LEU A 67 -3.17 -5.54 -0.25
N THR A 68 -4.37 -5.78 -0.76
CA THR A 68 -5.03 -4.90 -1.72
C THR A 68 -5.29 -3.55 -1.09
N GLN A 69 -5.83 -3.52 0.13
CA GLN A 69 -6.07 -2.29 0.87
C GLN A 69 -4.80 -1.45 1.06
N LEU A 70 -3.70 -2.07 1.49
CA LEU A 70 -2.40 -1.41 1.66
C LEU A 70 -1.86 -0.85 0.34
N SER A 71 -2.11 -1.52 -0.79
CA SER A 71 -1.67 -1.04 -2.10
C SER A 71 -2.36 0.28 -2.48
N TYR A 72 -3.66 0.42 -2.20
CA TYR A 72 -4.38 1.68 -2.40
C TYR A 72 -3.96 2.74 -1.38
N ILE A 73 -3.81 2.36 -0.10
CA ILE A 73 -3.41 3.28 0.98
C ILE A 73 -2.03 3.86 0.70
N ALA A 74 -1.05 3.07 0.24
CA ALA A 74 0.29 3.56 -0.07
C ALA A 74 0.27 4.67 -1.14
N ILE A 75 -0.57 4.52 -2.17
CA ILE A 75 -0.75 5.56 -3.20
C ILE A 75 -1.40 6.80 -2.57
N ALA A 76 -2.44 6.62 -1.76
CA ALA A 76 -3.13 7.73 -1.11
C ALA A 76 -2.22 8.47 -0.12
N MET A 77 -1.36 7.77 0.63
CA MET A 77 -0.32 8.36 1.49
C MET A 77 0.66 9.21 0.68
N SER A 78 1.15 8.69 -0.44
CA SER A 78 2.02 9.43 -1.35
C SER A 78 1.35 10.70 -1.89
N LEU A 79 0.09 10.59 -2.34
CA LEU A 79 -0.69 11.73 -2.84
C LEU A 79 -1.06 12.74 -1.74
N ALA A 80 -1.17 12.28 -0.49
CA ALA A 80 -1.41 13.12 0.68
C ALA A 80 -0.14 13.85 1.15
N GLY A 81 1.02 13.56 0.57
CA GLY A 81 2.31 14.11 1.00
C GLY A 81 2.79 13.56 2.34
N ILE A 82 2.31 12.38 2.74
CA ILE A 82 2.79 11.70 3.95
C ILE A 82 4.18 11.14 3.65
N GLU A 83 5.16 11.45 4.50
CA GLU A 83 6.52 10.96 4.34
C GLU A 83 6.59 9.45 4.55
N SER A 84 7.60 8.80 3.94
CA SER A 84 7.87 7.39 4.21
C SER A 84 8.21 7.21 5.69
N PRO A 85 7.63 6.22 6.39
CA PRO A 85 7.93 5.98 7.80
C PRO A 85 9.34 5.41 8.04
N VAL A 86 10.03 5.00 6.97
CA VAL A 86 11.38 4.44 7.04
C VAL A 86 12.36 5.37 6.32
N SER A 87 13.36 5.84 7.05
CA SER A 87 14.38 6.76 6.54
C SER A 87 15.13 6.16 5.34
N GLY A 88 15.21 6.92 4.26
CA GLY A 88 15.86 6.53 3.00
C GLY A 88 15.00 5.63 2.11
N GLU A 89 13.76 5.32 2.49
CA GLU A 89 12.75 4.70 1.62
C GLU A 89 11.82 5.77 1.05
N ILE A 90 11.25 5.49 -0.11
CA ILE A 90 10.29 6.39 -0.78
C ILE A 90 9.05 5.61 -1.24
N TRP A 91 7.94 6.32 -1.37
CA TRP A 91 6.77 5.80 -2.07
C TRP A 91 7.10 5.61 -3.55
N ASN A 92 7.02 4.38 -4.02
CA ASN A 92 7.23 4.06 -5.42
C ASN A 92 5.98 4.40 -6.24
N ASN A 93 6.19 4.96 -7.44
CA ASN A 93 5.09 5.23 -8.35
C ASN A 93 4.50 3.92 -8.91
N ILE A 94 3.24 3.63 -8.57
CA ILE A 94 2.48 2.48 -9.07
C ILE A 94 1.21 3.01 -9.76
N ARG A 95 1.14 2.86 -11.08
CA ARG A 95 0.04 3.42 -11.89
C ARG A 95 -1.32 2.80 -11.57
N TYR A 96 -1.35 1.50 -11.24
CA TYR A 96 -2.58 0.77 -10.96
C TYR A 96 -2.34 -0.25 -9.82
N PRO A 97 -2.84 -0.01 -8.61
CA PRO A 97 -2.56 -0.85 -7.43
C PRO A 97 -3.15 -2.26 -7.59
N GLY A 98 -4.40 -2.38 -8.04
CA GLY A 98 -5.07 -3.68 -8.19
C GLY A 98 -4.51 -4.58 -9.30
N ALA A 99 -3.76 -4.01 -10.26
CA ALA A 99 -3.18 -4.78 -11.37
C ALA A 99 -1.74 -5.25 -11.09
N ASN A 100 -1.08 -4.70 -10.07
CA ASN A 100 0.33 -4.96 -9.76
C ASN A 100 0.50 -5.27 -8.28
N LEU A 101 -0.35 -6.13 -7.73
CA LEU A 101 -0.18 -6.63 -6.37
C LEU A 101 1.10 -7.47 -6.29
N PRO A 102 1.92 -7.29 -5.24
CA PRO A 102 3.12 -8.10 -5.07
C PRO A 102 2.73 -9.53 -4.71
N ASP A 103 3.53 -10.51 -5.16
CA ASP A 103 3.33 -11.89 -4.74
C ASP A 103 4.10 -12.22 -3.43
N ARG A 104 3.96 -13.44 -2.94
CA ARG A 104 4.63 -13.88 -1.70
C ARG A 104 6.15 -13.79 -1.79
N SER A 105 6.72 -14.02 -2.98
CA SER A 105 8.17 -13.95 -3.21
C SER A 105 8.63 -12.50 -3.14
N ASP A 106 7.89 -11.57 -3.75
CA ASP A 106 8.18 -10.14 -3.70
C ASP A 106 8.16 -9.61 -2.26
N LEU A 107 7.12 -9.99 -1.51
CA LEU A 107 6.98 -9.63 -0.09
C LEU A 107 8.14 -10.19 0.74
N ALA A 108 8.48 -11.47 0.59
CA ALA A 108 9.57 -12.09 1.34
C ALA A 108 10.92 -11.41 1.07
N VAL A 109 11.23 -11.13 -0.20
CA VAL A 109 12.48 -10.45 -0.60
C VAL A 109 12.54 -9.05 0.00
N ASN A 110 11.46 -8.27 -0.07
CA ASN A 110 11.44 -6.92 0.47
C ASN A 110 11.49 -6.91 2.02
N ALA A 111 10.84 -7.85 2.69
CA ALA A 111 10.93 -7.99 4.16
C ALA A 111 12.37 -8.32 4.60
N GLU A 112 13.03 -9.27 3.93
CA GLU A 112 14.42 -9.61 4.22
C GLU A 112 15.35 -8.41 4.00
N TRP A 113 15.10 -7.65 2.93
CA TRP A 113 15.87 -6.44 2.64
C TRP A 113 15.69 -5.36 3.72
N LEU A 114 14.45 -5.07 4.15
CA LEU A 114 14.17 -4.12 5.23
C LEU A 114 14.83 -4.56 6.54
N LYS A 115 14.79 -5.85 6.85
CA LYS A 115 15.49 -6.41 8.02
C LYS A 115 17.00 -6.20 7.95
N LYS A 116 17.62 -6.53 6.80
CA LYS A 116 19.08 -6.42 6.61
C LYS A 116 19.58 -4.98 6.55
N LYS A 117 18.84 -4.07 5.91
CA LYS A 117 19.29 -2.69 5.65
C LYS A 117 18.81 -1.68 6.68
N ARG A 118 17.64 -1.91 7.28
CA ARG A 118 16.98 -0.96 8.19
C ARG A 118 16.76 -1.54 9.58
N GLY A 119 17.01 -2.84 9.81
CA GLY A 119 16.76 -3.49 11.09
C GLY A 119 15.27 -3.66 11.41
N ILE A 120 14.39 -3.54 10.42
CA ILE A 120 12.94 -3.57 10.60
C ILE A 120 12.41 -4.95 10.20
N ASP A 121 11.76 -5.64 11.13
CA ASP A 121 10.99 -6.84 10.85
C ASP A 121 9.55 -6.44 10.48
N VAL A 122 9.09 -6.84 9.30
CA VAL A 122 7.78 -6.46 8.78
C VAL A 122 7.07 -7.66 8.16
N SER A 123 5.77 -7.74 8.41
CA SER A 123 4.87 -8.69 7.78
C SER A 123 3.52 -8.02 7.55
N ILE A 124 2.82 -8.46 6.50
CA ILE A 124 1.47 -7.98 6.19
C ILE A 124 0.49 -8.74 7.10
N LYS A 125 -0.32 -7.98 7.86
CA LYS A 125 -1.38 -8.56 8.70
C LYS A 125 -2.46 -9.21 7.85
N ILE A 126 -3.30 -10.04 8.47
CA ILE A 126 -4.38 -10.75 7.77
C ILE A 126 -5.68 -9.94 7.87
N GLU A 127 -5.87 -9.23 8.98
CA GLU A 127 -7.07 -8.46 9.27
C GLU A 127 -7.20 -7.29 8.30
N SER A 128 -8.38 -7.18 7.67
CA SER A 128 -8.74 -6.03 6.84
C SER A 128 -8.90 -4.78 7.70
N LEU A 129 -8.69 -3.62 7.08
CA LEU A 129 -9.01 -2.32 7.63
C LEU A 129 -10.46 -1.96 7.37
N ASP A 130 -11.01 -1.18 8.30
CA ASP A 130 -12.21 -0.40 8.10
C ASP A 130 -11.85 1.09 8.13
N ILE A 131 -12.11 1.79 7.02
CA ILE A 131 -11.86 3.23 6.88
C ILE A 131 -13.12 4.08 6.99
N THR A 132 -14.25 3.49 7.35
CA THR A 132 -15.55 4.19 7.44
C THR A 132 -15.45 5.40 8.36
N TYR A 133 -14.77 5.23 9.50
CA TYR A 133 -14.61 6.23 10.56
C TYR A 133 -13.23 6.89 10.60
N TRP A 134 -12.44 6.74 9.53
CA TRP A 134 -11.21 7.52 9.34
C TRP A 134 -11.51 8.98 9.05
#